data_AF-U5CUJ2-F1
#
_entry.id   AF-U5CUJ2-F1
#
_cell.length_a   1.000
_cell.length_b   1.000
_cell.length_c   1.000
_cell.angle_alpha   90.00
_cell.angle_beta   90.00
_cell.angle_gamma   90.00
#
_symmetry.space_group_name_H-M   'P 1'
#
loop_
_entity.id
_entity.type
_entity.pdbx_description
1 polymer ?
#
loop_
_entity_poly.entity_id
_entity_poly.type
_entity_poly.pdbx_seq_one_letter_code
_entity_poly.pdbx_strand_id
1 'polypeptide(L)' 'MYQDKVLVCKDCGREFVWTAGEQQFYAEMGFQNAPVRCKACREARKRRSHNHHQGGRREKKAYGIR' A
#
# COMPACT_ATOMS: atom_id res chain seq x y z
N MET A 1 18.45 -15.36 -8.01
CA MET A 1 18.81 -14.16 -8.80
C MET A 1 17.52 -13.41 -9.10
N TYR A 2 17.44 -12.13 -8.74
CA TYR A 2 16.24 -11.32 -8.98
C TYR A 2 16.37 -10.63 -10.34
N GLN A 3 15.27 -10.55 -11.09
CA GLN A 3 15.21 -9.95 -12.42
C GLN A 3 13.98 -9.08 -12.52
N ASP A 4 14.05 -8.01 -13.29
CA ASP A 4 12.90 -7.13 -13.51
C ASP A 4 11.76 -7.90 -14.15
N LYS A 5 10.57 -7.80 -13.57
CA LYS A 5 9.36 -8.48 -14.06
C LYS A 5 8.29 -7.46 -14.35
N VAL A 6 7.70 -7.53 -15.54
CA VAL A 6 6.52 -6.72 -15.87
C VAL A 6 5.28 -7.44 -15.32
N LEU A 7 4.49 -6.73 -14.52
CA LEU A 7 3.24 -7.21 -13.93
C LEU A 7 2.07 -6.32 -14.35
N VAL A 8 0.88 -6.89 -14.41
CA VAL A 8 -0.36 -6.17 -14.74
C VAL A 8 -1.08 -5.79 -13.46
N CYS A 9 -1.42 -4.50 -13.31
CA CYS A 9 -2.15 -4.01 -12.16
C CYS A 9 -3.61 -4.48 -12.19
N LYS A 10 -4.04 -5.22 -11.16
CA LYS A 10 -5.43 -5.72 -11.06
C LYS A 10 -6.50 -4.62 -10.99
N ASP A 11 -6.16 -3.42 -10.52
CA ASP A 11 -7.13 -2.32 -10.37
C ASP A 11 -7.27 -1.46 -11.62
N CYS A 12 -6.20 -1.25 -12.40
CA CYS A 12 -6.22 -0.33 -13.55
C CYS A 12 -5.80 -0.96 -14.88
N GLY A 13 -5.43 -2.24 -14.90
CA GLY A 13 -5.03 -2.98 -16.09
C GLY A 13 -3.69 -2.55 -16.71
N ARG A 14 -2.99 -1.57 -16.14
CA ARG A 14 -1.71 -1.10 -16.66
C ARG A 14 -0.56 -2.01 -16.24
N GLU A 15 0.37 -2.17 -17.16
CA GLU A 15 1.66 -2.81 -16.90
C GLU A 15 2.53 -1.93 -16.01
N PHE A 16 3.25 -2.55 -15.09
CA PHE A 16 4.27 -1.90 -14.27
C PHE A 16 5.43 -2.85 -14.02
N VAL A 17 6.62 -2.28 -13.82
CA VAL A 17 7.84 -3.05 -13.58
C VAL A 17 7.98 -3.32 -12.09
N TRP A 18 8.13 -4.58 -11.72
CA TRP A 18 8.58 -5.05 -10.41
C TRP A 18 10.07 -5.33 -10.50
N THR A 19 10.86 -4.35 -10.06
CA THR A 19 12.31 -4.35 -10.26
C THR A 19 13.02 -5.38 -9.40
N ALA A 20 14.22 -5.80 -9.80
CA ALA A 20 15.07 -6.70 -9.02
C ALA A 20 15.37 -6.12 -7.62
N GLY A 21 15.58 -4.81 -7.51
CA GLY A 21 15.80 -4.13 -6.22
C GLY A 21 14.58 -4.17 -5.31
N GLU A 22 13.37 -4.00 -5.85
CA GLU A 22 12.14 -4.17 -5.06
C GLU A 22 11.94 -5.63 -4.61
N GLN A 23 12.32 -6.61 -5.42
CA GLN A 23 12.26 -8.02 -5.03
C GLN A 23 13.22 -8.34 -3.88
N GLN A 24 14.44 -7.78 -3.92
CA GLN A 24 15.41 -7.90 -2.82
C GLN A 24 14.85 -7.31 -1.53
N PHE A 25 14.30 -6.09 -1.60
CA PHE A 25 13.68 -5.45 -0.44
C PHE A 25 12.52 -6.27 0.14
N TYR A 26 11.67 -6.84 -0.72
CA TYR A 26 10.56 -7.68 -0.26
C TYR A 26 11.06 -8.97 0.41
N ALA A 27 12.09 -9.60 -0.15
CA ALA A 27 12.69 -10.80 0.40
C ALA A 27 13.36 -10.55 1.76
N GLU A 28 14.08 -9.43 1.93
CA GLU A 28 14.70 -9.02 3.21
C GLU A 28 13.65 -8.80 4.31
N MET A 29 12.50 -8.24 3.94
CA MET A 29 11.39 -8.02 4.86
C MET A 29 10.56 -9.29 5.14
N GLY A 30 10.91 -10.44 4.54
CA GLY A 30 10.19 -11.70 4.67
C GLY A 30 8.89 -11.79 3.85
N PHE A 31 8.70 -10.91 2.87
CA PHE A 31 7.54 -10.95 1.97
C PHE A 31 7.83 -11.83 0.75
N GLN A 32 7.05 -12.89 0.59
CA GLN A 32 7.14 -13.81 -0.55
C GLN A 32 6.21 -13.42 -1.71
N ASN A 33 5.28 -12.49 -1.47
CA ASN A 33 4.22 -12.16 -2.42
C ASN A 33 4.58 -10.96 -3.30
N ALA A 34 4.37 -11.13 -4.61
CA ALA A 34 4.51 -10.07 -5.58
C ALA A 34 3.45 -8.97 -5.39
N PRO A 35 3.78 -7.70 -5.70
CA PRO A 35 2.79 -6.64 -5.73
C PRO A 35 1.74 -6.90 -6.81
N VAL A 36 0.46 -6.88 -6.44
CA VAL A 36 -0.68 -7.08 -7.36
C VAL A 36 -1.19 -5.76 -7.96
N ARG A 37 -0.75 -4.64 -7.37
CA ARG A 37 -1.16 -3.28 -7.73
C ARG A 37 0.05 -2.40 -7.96
N CYS A 38 0.00 -1.62 -9.03
CA CYS A 38 1.00 -0.61 -9.33
C CYS A 38 1.07 0.46 -8.23
N LYS A 39 2.20 1.15 -8.16
CA LYS A 39 2.47 2.22 -7.18
C LYS A 39 1.36 3.29 -7.18
N ALA A 40 0.94 3.75 -8.35
CA ALA A 40 -0.11 4.77 -8.48
C ALA A 40 -1.45 4.36 -7.85
N CYS A 41 -1.90 3.12 -8.06
CA CYS A 41 -3.15 2.60 -7.45
C CYS A 41 -3.00 2.45 -5.93
N ARG A 42 -1.82 2.02 -5.46
CA ARG A 42 -1.50 1.90 -4.03
C ARG A 42 -1.52 3.26 -3.33
N GLU A 43 -0.90 4.27 -3.94
CA GLU A 43 -0.86 5.65 -3.45
C GLU A 43 -2.24 6.31 -3.50
N ALA A 44 -2.99 6.13 -4.58
CA ALA A 44 -4.36 6.64 -4.70
C ALA A 44 -5.26 6.09 -3.58
N ARG A 45 -5.14 4.80 -3.24
CA ARG A 45 -5.88 4.18 -2.13
C ARG A 45 -5.45 4.75 -0.77
N LYS A 46 -4.15 4.92 -0.54
CA LYS A 46 -3.61 5.54 0.68
C LYS A 46 -4.14 6.98 0.85
N ARG A 47 -4.15 7.77 -0.22
CA ARG A 47 -4.65 9.15 -0.23
C ARG A 47 -6.15 9.23 0.09
N ARG A 48 -6.96 8.32 -0.45
CA ARG A 48 -8.40 8.21 -0.12
C ARG A 48 -8.63 7.89 1.36
N SER A 49 -7.82 7.00 1.94
CA SER A 49 -7.88 6.67 3.37
C SER A 49 -7.53 7.86 4.28
N HIS A 50 -6.53 8.66 3.89
CA HIS A 50 -6.13 9.84 4.65
C HIS A 50 -7.18 10.96 4.65
N ASN A 51 -8.04 11.02 3.61
CA ASN A 51 -9.09 12.03 3.53
C ASN A 51 -10.23 11.80 4.53
N HIS A 52 -10.44 10.55 4.98
CA HIS A 52 -11.41 10.25 6.04
C HIS A 52 -10.91 10.52 7.47
N HIS A 53 -9.61 10.82 7.65
CA HIS A 53 -9.05 11.12 8.98
C HIS A 53 -9.11 12.61 9.35
N GLN A 54 -9.55 13.49 8.44
CA GLN A 54 -9.75 14.92 8.77
C GLN A 54 -11.07 15.20 9.51
N GLY A 55 -11.93 14.19 9.69
CA GLY A 55 -13.15 14.29 10.51
C GLY A 55 -13.12 13.50 11.82
N GLY A 56 -11.97 12.93 12.19
CA GLY A 56 -11.85 12.02 13.33
C GLY A 56 -11.05 12.59 14.49
N ARG A 57 -11.39 13.80 14.96
CA ARG A 57 -11.02 14.22 16.32
C ARG A 57 -11.70 13.22 17.26
N ARG A 58 -11.00 12.14 17.64
CA ARG A 58 -11.40 11.28 18.74
C ARG A 58 -11.28 12.12 20.00
N GLU A 59 -12.29 12.95 20.21
CA GLU A 59 -12.68 13.48 21.50
C GLU A 59 -12.87 12.25 22.38
N LYS A 60 -11.84 11.90 23.15
CA LYS A 60 -12.01 11.03 24.30
C LYS A 60 -13.00 11.77 25.20
N LYS A 61 -14.29 11.50 25.01
CA LYS A 61 -15.31 11.93 25.95
C LYS A 61 -14.91 11.37 27.31
N ALA A 62 -14.47 12.28 28.16
CA ALA A 62 -14.41 12.07 29.59
C ALA A 62 -15.85 11.81 30.05
N TYR A 63 -16.24 10.55 30.07
CA TYR A 63 -17.35 10.13 30.90
C TYR A 63 -16.76 9.78 32.26
N GLY A 64 -16.66 10.78 33.13
CA GLY A 64 -16.85 10.50 34.54
C GLY A 64 -18.31 10.12 34.74
N ILE A 65 -18.57 9.01 35.42
CA ILE A 65 -19.75 8.77 36.26
C ILE A 65 -19.31 7.72 37.30
N ARG A 66 -19.21 8.22 38.54
CA ARG A 66 -18.99 7.55 39.85
C ARG A 66 -17.62 6.94 40.13
#